data_AF-A0A399QVI8-F1
#
_entry.id   AF-A0A399QVI8-F1
#
_cell.length_a   1.000
_cell.length_b   1.000
_cell.length_c   1.000
_cell.angle_alpha   90.00
_cell.angle_beta   90.00
_cell.angle_gamma   90.00
#
_symmetry.space_group_name_H-M   'P 1'
#
loop_
_entity.id
_entity.type
_entity.pdbx_description
1 polymer ?
#
loop_
_entity_poly.entity_id
_entity_poly.type
_entity_poly.pdbx_seq_one_letter_code
_entity_poly.pdbx_strand_id
1 'polypeptide(L)'
;MVWLIVLAFPIFFGAMWVGIVSFLSWASGWRTLARVYQAELPETFAGKRLMLVTLGRGRFPRVHYRGMLWAEFGEDTLWLKPHILFRWAHPALAIPRNVITLDERKGFLRRYVELTTRADEKISFHLHPKQVSWIHPGSGPGAAS
;
A
#
# COMPACT_ATOMS: atom_id res chain seq x y z
N MET A 1 38.28 7.01 -19.73
CA MET A 1 37.19 7.89 -19.26
C MET A 1 35.81 7.26 -19.41
N VAL A 2 35.38 6.89 -20.64
CA VAL A 2 34.03 6.36 -20.90
C VAL A 2 33.67 5.14 -20.05
N TRP A 3 34.58 4.16 -19.92
CA TRP A 3 34.35 2.96 -19.11
C TRP A 3 34.12 3.23 -17.62
N LEU A 4 34.77 4.25 -17.05
CA LEU A 4 34.53 4.66 -15.65
C LEU A 4 33.12 5.21 -15.48
N ILE A 5 32.63 5.99 -16.45
CA ILE A 5 31.27 6.54 -16.42
C ILE A 5 30.25 5.41 -16.59
N VAL A 6 30.50 4.47 -17.51
CA VAL A 6 29.63 3.31 -17.76
C VAL A 6 29.53 2.41 -16.52
N LEU A 7 30.59 2.27 -15.73
CA LEU A 7 30.56 1.49 -14.48
C LEU A 7 30.04 2.30 -13.28
N ALA A 8 30.36 3.58 -13.18
CA ALA A 8 29.90 4.44 -12.08
C ALA A 8 28.40 4.74 -12.14
N PHE A 9 27.84 4.88 -13.35
CA PHE A 9 26.43 5.16 -13.55
C PHE A 9 25.48 4.13 -12.92
N PRO A 10 25.58 2.80 -13.18
CA PRO A 10 24.69 1.82 -12.57
C PRO A 10 24.87 1.72 -11.05
N ILE A 11 26.08 1.95 -10.53
CA ILE A 11 26.35 1.98 -9.09
C ILE A 11 25.64 3.18 -8.45
N PHE A 12 25.84 4.38 -9.00
CA PHE A 12 25.19 5.60 -8.53
C PHE A 12 23.67 5.51 -8.64
N PHE A 13 23.17 5.06 -9.79
CA PHE A 13 21.75 4.88 -10.04
C PHE A 13 21.14 3.87 -9.07
N GLY A 14 21.80 2.72 -8.84
CA GLY A 14 21.38 1.71 -7.88
C GLY A 14 21.33 2.27 -6.45
N ALA A 15 22.37 2.97 -6.01
CA ALA A 15 22.43 3.59 -4.68
C ALA A 15 21.33 4.65 -4.50
N MET A 16 21.14 5.52 -5.49
CA MET A 16 20.09 6.55 -5.48
C MET A 16 18.69 5.90 -5.45
N TRP A 17 18.46 4.89 -6.29
CA TRP A 17 17.20 4.15 -6.32
C TRP A 17 16.88 3.50 -4.97
N VAL A 18 17.89 2.82 -4.38
CA VAL A 18 17.78 2.21 -3.05
C VAL A 18 17.48 3.28 -1.99
N GLY A 19 18.15 4.42 -2.03
CA GLY A 19 17.89 5.54 -1.13
C GLY A 19 16.45 6.05 -1.24
N ILE A 20 16.00 6.35 -2.45
CA ILE A 20 14.65 6.88 -2.71
C ILE A 20 13.58 5.88 -2.25
N VAL A 21 13.68 4.61 -2.65
CA VAL A 21 12.66 3.61 -2.32
C VAL A 21 12.63 3.29 -0.82
N SER A 22 13.79 3.27 -0.16
CA SER A 22 13.87 3.17 1.32
C SER A 22 13.22 4.35 2.00
N PHE A 23 13.48 5.56 1.50
CA PHE A 23 12.90 6.79 2.02
C PHE A 23 11.38 6.81 1.84
N LEU A 24 10.86 6.42 0.68
CA LEU A 24 9.41 6.31 0.43
C LEU A 24 8.76 5.30 1.38
N SER A 25 9.39 4.16 1.64
CA SER A 25 8.87 3.15 2.56
C SER A 25 8.80 3.66 4.00
N TRP A 26 9.78 4.47 4.41
CA TRP A 26 9.77 5.13 5.71
C TRP A 26 8.75 6.27 5.79
N ALA A 27 8.74 7.17 4.80
CA ALA A 27 7.88 8.35 4.73
C ALA A 27 6.38 8.00 4.64
N SER A 28 6.03 6.97 3.87
CA SER A 28 4.66 6.46 3.77
C SER A 28 4.17 5.76 5.03
N GLY A 29 5.08 5.34 5.91
CA GLY A 29 4.78 4.46 7.04
C GLY A 29 4.71 2.97 6.68
N TRP A 30 5.04 2.58 5.43
CA TRP A 30 5.01 1.18 5.00
C TRP A 30 5.90 0.29 5.86
N ARG A 31 7.08 0.76 6.28
CA ARG A 31 7.96 -0.02 7.19
C ARG A 31 7.30 -0.37 8.51
N THR A 32 6.48 0.53 9.06
CA THR A 32 5.75 0.31 10.31
C THR A 32 4.67 -0.75 10.12
N LEU A 33 3.90 -0.64 9.02
CA LEU A 33 2.88 -1.63 8.68
C LEU A 33 3.50 -3.00 8.40
N ALA A 34 4.60 -3.04 7.64
CA ALA A 34 5.34 -4.25 7.34
C ALA A 34 5.84 -4.96 8.59
N ARG A 35 6.28 -4.23 9.61
CA ARG A 35 6.75 -4.85 10.85
C ARG A 35 5.67 -5.70 11.54
N VAL A 36 4.39 -5.35 11.38
CA VAL A 36 3.27 -6.01 12.06
C VAL A 36 2.51 -6.96 11.13
N TYR A 37 2.31 -6.56 9.87
CA TYR A 37 1.42 -7.22 8.92
C TYR A 37 2.15 -7.79 7.70
N GLN A 38 3.48 -7.84 7.69
CA GLN A 38 4.20 -8.52 6.62
C GLN A 38 3.83 -10.00 6.62
N ALA A 39 3.36 -10.50 5.47
CA ALA A 39 3.12 -11.91 5.27
C ALA A 39 3.34 -12.29 3.80
N GLU A 40 3.48 -13.60 3.57
CA GLU A 40 3.57 -14.16 2.22
C GLU A 40 2.20 -14.21 1.58
N LEU A 41 2.12 -13.84 0.31
CA LEU A 41 0.87 -13.83 -0.45
C LEU A 41 0.40 -15.27 -0.71
N PRO A 42 -0.92 -15.52 -0.63
CA PRO A 42 -1.47 -16.81 -1.02
C PRO A 42 -1.23 -17.06 -2.52
N GLU A 43 -1.06 -18.33 -2.90
CA GLU A 43 -0.86 -18.72 -4.30
C GLU A 43 -2.07 -18.37 -5.18
N THR A 44 -3.26 -18.28 -4.57
CA THR A 44 -4.52 -17.92 -5.21
C THR A 44 -4.72 -16.42 -5.41
N PHE A 45 -3.70 -15.58 -5.14
CA PHE A 45 -3.82 -14.13 -5.23
C PHE A 45 -4.14 -13.68 -6.67
N ALA A 46 -5.39 -13.28 -6.89
CA ALA A 46 -5.91 -12.70 -8.14
C ALA A 46 -6.14 -11.18 -8.01
N GLY A 47 -5.45 -10.54 -7.06
CA GLY A 47 -5.68 -9.16 -6.63
C GLY A 47 -5.73 -8.12 -7.73
N LYS A 48 -6.53 -7.09 -7.48
CA LYS A 48 -6.82 -6.04 -8.44
C LYS A 48 -5.85 -4.88 -8.29
N ARG A 49 -5.41 -4.33 -9.41
CA ARG A 49 -4.46 -3.21 -9.45
C ARG A 49 -5.15 -1.92 -9.00
N LEU A 50 -4.63 -1.32 -7.93
CA LEU A 50 -5.08 -0.04 -7.44
C LEU A 50 -4.41 1.09 -8.22
N MET A 51 -5.21 1.80 -9.02
CA MET A 51 -4.74 2.93 -9.82
C MET A 51 -4.45 4.19 -9.01
N LEU A 52 -5.17 4.48 -7.92
CA LEU A 52 -4.93 5.68 -7.12
C LEU A 52 -4.99 5.33 -5.63
N VAL A 53 -3.82 5.14 -5.04
CA VAL A 53 -3.64 4.94 -3.60
C VAL A 53 -2.69 5.99 -3.09
N THR A 54 -3.05 6.64 -2.01
CA THR A 54 -2.15 7.55 -1.30
C THR A 54 -1.93 7.03 0.09
N LEU A 55 -0.68 6.84 0.47
CA LEU A 55 -0.29 6.41 1.80
C LEU A 55 0.49 7.51 2.47
N GLY A 56 0.20 7.81 3.72
CA GLY A 56 0.98 8.78 4.45
C GLY A 56 0.73 8.74 5.92
N ARG A 57 1.64 9.37 6.66
CA ARG A 57 1.51 9.57 8.10
C ARG A 57 0.89 10.95 8.33
N GLY A 58 -0.43 11.01 8.57
CA GLY A 58 -1.16 12.25 8.79
C GLY A 58 -1.20 13.21 7.58
N ARG A 59 -0.85 14.48 7.79
CA ARG A 59 -0.97 15.54 6.75
C ARG A 59 0.19 15.55 5.75
N PHE A 60 1.39 15.18 6.18
CA PHE A 60 2.61 15.16 5.36
C PHE A 60 3.68 14.30 6.04
N PRO A 61 4.50 13.51 5.31
CA PRO A 61 4.54 13.27 3.86
C PRO A 61 3.51 12.23 3.38
N ARG A 62 3.08 12.36 2.12
CA ARG A 62 2.14 11.46 1.46
C ARG A 62 2.78 10.89 0.19
N VAL A 63 2.80 9.57 0.08
CA VAL A 63 3.34 8.81 -1.04
C VAL A 63 2.20 8.29 -1.89
N HIS A 64 2.22 8.60 -3.18
CA HIS A 64 1.19 8.17 -4.11
C HIS A 64 1.62 6.90 -4.84
N TYR A 65 0.96 5.79 -4.55
CA TYR A 65 1.16 4.50 -5.22
C TYR A 65 0.19 4.38 -6.40
N ARG A 66 0.40 5.19 -7.44
CA ARG A 66 -0.47 5.22 -8.61
C ARG A 66 -0.21 4.00 -9.51
N GLY A 67 -1.09 2.99 -9.47
CA GLY A 67 -0.95 1.80 -10.30
C GLY A 67 0.24 0.92 -9.93
N MET A 68 0.84 1.09 -8.76
CA MET A 68 2.00 0.29 -8.33
C MET A 68 1.69 -0.63 -7.16
N LEU A 69 0.41 -0.72 -6.80
CA LEU A 69 -0.09 -1.50 -5.69
C LEU A 69 -1.27 -2.35 -6.15
N TRP A 70 -1.25 -3.63 -5.80
CA TRP A 70 -2.35 -4.55 -5.99
C TRP A 70 -2.98 -4.82 -4.64
N ALA A 71 -4.29 -4.92 -4.62
CA ALA A 71 -5.05 -5.24 -3.43
C ALA A 71 -6.04 -6.35 -3.71
N GLU A 72 -6.17 -7.24 -2.75
CA GLU A 72 -7.17 -8.28 -2.73
C GLU A 72 -7.80 -8.33 -1.36
N PHE A 73 -9.13 -8.34 -1.31
CA PHE A 73 -9.86 -8.51 -0.07
C PHE A 73 -10.32 -9.95 -0.03
N GLY A 74 -9.67 -10.77 0.80
CA GLY A 74 -10.14 -12.12 1.11
C GLY A 74 -11.31 -12.09 2.10
N GLU A 75 -11.65 -13.23 2.67
CA GLU A 75 -12.75 -13.34 3.63
C GLU A 75 -12.50 -12.46 4.89
N ASP A 76 -11.31 -12.60 5.48
CA ASP A 76 -10.94 -11.91 6.73
C ASP A 76 -9.66 -11.08 6.63
N THR A 77 -8.99 -11.03 5.47
CA THR A 77 -7.69 -10.37 5.33
C THR A 77 -7.61 -9.55 4.05
N LEU A 78 -7.12 -8.31 4.18
CA LEU A 78 -6.73 -7.46 3.08
C LEU A 78 -5.26 -7.73 2.73
N TRP A 79 -5.05 -8.26 1.53
CA TRP A 79 -3.73 -8.49 0.96
C TRP A 79 -3.33 -7.28 0.11
N LEU A 80 -2.13 -6.76 0.35
CA LEU A 80 -1.54 -5.67 -0.41
C LEU A 80 -0.20 -6.12 -0.98
N LYS A 81 -0.08 -6.11 -2.30
CA LYS A 81 1.11 -6.52 -3.03
C LYS A 81 1.67 -5.33 -3.81
N PRO A 82 2.82 -4.77 -3.41
CA PRO A 82 3.50 -3.74 -4.19
C PRO A 82 4.14 -4.30 -5.47
N HIS A 83 4.47 -3.41 -6.41
CA HIS A 83 5.20 -3.79 -7.63
C HIS A 83 6.57 -4.37 -7.29
N ILE A 84 7.04 -5.31 -8.12
CA ILE A 84 8.32 -6.00 -7.89
C ILE A 84 9.52 -5.05 -7.70
N LEU A 85 9.50 -3.88 -8.34
CA LEU A 85 10.55 -2.86 -8.22
C LEU A 85 10.65 -2.24 -6.81
N PHE A 86 9.55 -2.25 -6.06
CA PHE A 86 9.45 -1.69 -4.71
C PHE A 86 9.40 -2.78 -3.63
N ARG A 87 9.22 -4.06 -4.01
CA ARG A 87 8.94 -5.19 -3.11
C ARG A 87 10.00 -5.37 -2.02
N TRP A 88 11.26 -5.03 -2.31
CA TRP A 88 12.35 -5.18 -1.34
C TRP A 88 12.25 -4.21 -0.16
N ALA A 89 11.73 -2.99 -0.36
CA ALA A 89 11.49 -2.03 0.73
C ALA A 89 10.02 -2.00 1.16
N HIS A 90 9.12 -2.50 0.32
CA HIS A 90 7.68 -2.57 0.53
C HIS A 90 7.27 -4.04 0.44
N PRO A 91 7.51 -4.83 1.50
CA PRO A 91 7.06 -6.22 1.50
C PRO A 91 5.53 -6.27 1.42
N ALA A 92 5.02 -7.40 0.95
CA ALA A 92 3.58 -7.63 0.89
C ALA A 92 2.98 -7.61 2.30
N LEU A 93 1.78 -7.06 2.41
CA LEU A 93 1.07 -6.94 3.67
C LEU A 93 -0.19 -7.81 3.64
N ALA A 94 -0.49 -8.42 4.77
CA ALA A 94 -1.71 -9.14 5.07
C ALA A 94 -2.32 -8.51 6.31
N ILE A 95 -3.28 -7.61 6.10
CA ILE A 95 -3.88 -6.83 7.17
C ILE A 95 -5.23 -7.49 7.52
N PRO A 96 -5.40 -8.05 8.72
CA PRO A 96 -6.67 -8.64 9.13
C PRO A 96 -7.78 -7.60 9.15
N ARG A 97 -8.99 -7.96 8.74
CA ARG A 97 -10.14 -7.05 8.67
C ARG A 97 -10.55 -6.49 10.02
N ASN A 98 -10.38 -7.26 11.10
CA ASN A 98 -10.75 -6.85 12.46
C ASN A 98 -9.94 -5.65 13.00
N VAL A 99 -8.79 -5.34 12.39
CA VAL A 99 -7.94 -4.19 12.76
C VAL A 99 -8.04 -3.04 11.76
N ILE A 100 -8.86 -3.18 10.72
CA ILE A 100 -9.06 -2.17 9.68
C ILE A 100 -10.26 -1.31 10.04
N THR A 101 -10.06 0.00 10.07
CA THR A 101 -11.13 0.98 10.16
C THR A 101 -11.28 1.64 8.80
N LEU A 102 -12.48 1.55 8.20
CA LEU A 102 -12.83 2.20 6.95
C LEU A 102 -13.74 3.39 7.25
N ASP A 103 -13.29 4.58 6.88
CA ASP A 103 -14.06 5.82 7.00
C ASP A 103 -14.26 6.43 5.61
N GLU A 104 -15.53 6.53 5.17
CA GLU A 104 -15.85 7.18 3.91
C GLU A 104 -15.90 8.69 4.10
N ARG A 105 -14.81 9.36 3.78
CA ARG A 105 -14.71 10.81 3.90
C ARG A 105 -15.15 11.48 2.60
N LYS A 106 -16.06 12.43 2.74
CA LYS A 106 -16.44 13.35 1.65
C LYS A 106 -15.48 14.53 1.67
N GLY A 107 -14.46 14.50 0.80
CA GLY A 107 -13.65 15.69 0.54
C GLY A 107 -14.46 16.78 -0.14
N PHE A 108 -13.91 18.00 -0.18
CA PHE A 108 -14.59 19.18 -0.75
C PHE A 108 -14.96 19.02 -2.25
N LEU A 109 -14.23 18.18 -3.01
CA LEU A 109 -14.48 17.92 -4.43
C LEU A 109 -14.79 16.45 -4.78
N ARG A 110 -14.37 15.46 -3.98
CA ARG A 110 -14.56 14.03 -4.27
C ARG A 110 -14.63 13.20 -2.98
N ARG A 111 -15.40 12.10 -3.04
CA ARG A 111 -15.43 11.07 -1.99
C ARG A 111 -14.13 10.25 -2.05
N TYR A 112 -13.57 9.91 -0.90
CA TYR A 112 -12.45 8.97 -0.76
C TYR A 112 -12.72 8.05 0.43
N VAL A 113 -12.18 6.83 0.35
CA VAL A 113 -12.19 5.90 1.49
C VAL A 113 -10.86 6.05 2.19
N GLU A 114 -10.90 6.38 3.47
CA GLU A 114 -9.74 6.38 4.34
C GLU A 114 -9.71 5.06 5.11
N LEU A 115 -8.64 4.28 4.90
CA LEU A 115 -8.39 3.05 5.62
C LEU A 115 -7.30 3.32 6.65
N THR A 116 -7.56 3.09 7.93
CA THR A 116 -6.55 3.12 8.98
C THR A 116 -6.43 1.74 9.62
N THR A 117 -5.28 1.47 10.22
CA THR A 117 -5.03 0.18 10.88
C THR A 117 -4.66 0.41 12.33
N ARG A 118 -4.91 -0.59 13.17
CA ARG A 118 -4.53 -0.54 14.60
C ARG A 118 -3.02 -0.47 14.86
N ALA A 119 -2.18 -0.81 13.88
CA ALA A 119 -0.72 -0.77 14.07
C ALA A 119 -0.20 0.67 14.18
N ASP A 120 -0.82 1.61 13.46
CA ASP A 120 -0.53 3.02 13.56
C ASP A 120 -1.72 3.81 13.01
N GLU A 121 -2.51 4.41 13.91
CA GLU A 121 -3.69 5.22 13.54
C GLU A 121 -3.32 6.45 12.72
N LYS A 122 -2.04 6.87 12.75
CA LYS A 122 -1.56 8.01 11.96
C LYS A 122 -1.33 7.62 10.50
N ILE A 123 -1.20 6.33 10.18
CA ILE A 123 -0.99 5.85 8.82
C ILE A 123 -2.35 5.59 8.18
N SER A 124 -2.68 6.36 7.15
CA SER A 124 -3.93 6.18 6.42
C SER A 124 -3.72 5.90 4.94
N PHE A 125 -4.53 5.00 4.40
CA PHE A 125 -4.65 4.72 2.98
C PHE A 125 -5.84 5.52 2.45
N HIS A 126 -5.58 6.48 1.58
CA HIS A 126 -6.62 7.12 0.81
C HIS A 126 -6.79 6.38 -0.50
N LEU A 127 -7.99 5.83 -0.67
CA LEU A 127 -8.38 5.04 -1.82
C LEU A 127 -9.58 5.69 -2.51
N HIS A 128 -9.65 5.56 -3.83
CA HIS A 128 -10.81 6.06 -4.57
C HIS A 128 -12.00 5.07 -4.42
N PRO A 129 -13.24 5.53 -4.16
CA PRO A 129 -14.37 4.65 -3.82
C PRO A 129 -14.66 3.57 -4.86
N LYS A 130 -14.54 3.89 -6.16
CA LYS A 130 -14.70 2.90 -7.25
C LYS A 130 -13.71 1.74 -7.20
N GLN A 131 -12.57 1.90 -6.53
CA GLN A 131 -11.52 0.88 -6.40
C GLN A 131 -11.65 0.08 -5.10
N VAL A 132 -12.55 0.53 -4.22
CA VAL A 132 -12.85 -0.06 -2.92
C VAL A 132 -14.28 -0.57 -2.90
N SER A 133 -15.02 -0.45 -4.02
CA SER A 133 -16.43 -0.86 -4.10
C SER A 133 -16.62 -2.37 -3.87
N TRP A 134 -15.56 -3.17 -4.02
CA TRP A 134 -15.54 -4.59 -3.69
C TRP A 134 -15.19 -4.87 -2.22
N ILE A 135 -14.72 -3.85 -1.48
CA ILE A 135 -14.50 -3.90 -0.04
C ILE A 135 -15.79 -3.37 0.59
N HIS A 136 -16.79 -4.24 0.71
CA HIS A 136 -18.02 -3.83 1.39
C HIS A 136 -17.75 -3.75 2.90
N PRO A 137 -18.08 -2.66 3.60
CA PRO A 137 -18.20 -2.66 5.05
C PRO A 137 -19.43 -3.51 5.41
N GLY A 138 -19.27 -4.83 5.50
CA GLY A 138 -20.35 -5.78 5.78
C GLY A 138 -20.23 -7.17 5.14
N SER A 139 -19.37 -7.38 4.14
CA SER A 139 -19.20 -8.70 3.49
C SER A 139 -18.26 -9.63 4.26
N GLY A 140 -18.50 -9.86 5.56
CA GLY A 140 -18.03 -11.08 6.23
C GLY A 140 -18.97 -12.24 5.86
N PRO A 141 -18.63 -13.51 6.16
CA PRO A 141 -19.46 -14.68 5.85
C PRO A 141 -20.76 -14.78 6.69
N GLY A 142 -21.54 -13.70 6.75
CA GLY A 142 -22.78 -13.60 7.51
C GLY A 142 -23.76 -12.55 6.95
N ALA A 143 -23.70 -12.25 5.65
CA ALA A 143 -24.65 -11.33 5.01
C ALA A 143 -25.03 -11.80 3.60
N ALA A 144 -25.71 -12.95 3.53
CA ALA A 144 -26.72 -13.24 2.50
C ALA A 144 -27.56 -14.42 2.98
N SER A 145 -28.84 -14.12 3.25
CA SER A 145 -30.03 -15.01 3.35
C SER A 145 -29.95 -16.21 4.30
#